data_AF-A0A2M8IUU3-F1
#
_entry.id   AF-A0A2M8IUU3-F1
#
_cell.length_a   1.000
_cell.length_b   1.000
_cell.length_c   1.000
_cell.angle_alpha   90.00
_cell.angle_beta   90.00
_cell.angle_gamma   90.00
#
_symmetry.space_group_name_H-M   'P 1'
#
loop_
_entity.id
_entity.type
_entity.pdbx_description
1 polymer ?
#
loop_
_entity_poly.entity_id
_entity_poly.type
_entity_poly.pdbx_seq_one_letter_code
_entity_poly.pdbx_strand_id
1 'polypeptide(L)'
;MVKTLFSFGHGYSAQALAQLLVPRGWRVIGTTRSPEKFGLLRAQGVEPVAFPGGDLSALEQASHLLISAGPGEAGDPVLATLRDR
;
A
#
# COMPACT_ATOMS: atom_id res chain seq x y z
N MET A 1 -12.35 1.72 16.77
CA MET A 1 -11.39 0.95 15.95
C MET A 1 -10.60 1.91 15.09
N VAL A 2 -9.29 1.73 14.97
CA VAL A 2 -8.44 2.54 14.07
C VAL A 2 -8.79 2.17 12.63
N LYS A 3 -8.95 3.16 11.75
CA LYS A 3 -9.15 2.91 10.32
C LYS A 3 -7.82 2.56 9.67
N THR A 4 -7.78 1.45 8.95
CA THR A 4 -6.57 0.91 8.32
C THR A 4 -6.76 0.88 6.81
N LEU A 5 -5.91 1.60 6.10
CA LEU A 5 -5.81 1.57 4.64
C LEU A 5 -4.64 0.68 4.23
N PHE A 6 -4.92 -0.35 3.42
CA PHE A 6 -3.89 -1.10 2.71
C PHE A 6 -3.80 -0.58 1.27
N SER A 7 -2.66 -0.03 0.90
CA SER A 7 -2.43 0.65 -0.37
C SER A 7 -1.44 -0.15 -1.21
N PHE A 8 -1.94 -0.84 -2.23
CA PHE A 8 -1.09 -1.44 -3.25
C PHE A 8 -0.58 -0.39 -4.23
N GLY A 9 0.74 -0.32 -4.40
CA GLY A 9 1.38 0.67 -5.26
C GLY A 9 1.40 2.07 -4.63
N HIS A 10 2.31 2.27 -3.67
CA HIS A 10 2.41 3.51 -2.89
C HIS A 10 3.18 4.64 -3.61
N GLY A 11 2.71 4.98 -4.83
CA GLY A 11 3.25 6.05 -5.67
C GLY A 11 2.63 7.42 -5.41
N TYR A 12 2.64 8.30 -6.41
CA TYR A 12 2.23 9.70 -6.30
C TYR A 12 0.84 9.89 -5.66
N SER A 13 -0.21 9.28 -6.23
CA SER A 13 -1.58 9.45 -5.74
C SER A 13 -1.79 8.84 -4.35
N ALA A 14 -1.21 7.66 -4.10
CA ALA A 14 -1.30 7.00 -2.80
C ALA A 14 -0.60 7.80 -1.69
N GLN A 15 0.55 8.41 -1.99
CA GLN A 15 1.26 9.29 -1.05
C GLN A 15 0.46 10.55 -0.73
N ALA A 16 -0.16 11.18 -1.75
CA ALA A 16 -1.02 12.35 -1.53
C ALA A 16 -2.21 12.01 -0.61
N LEU A 17 -2.83 10.84 -0.77
CA LEU A 17 -3.87 10.38 0.15
C LEU A 17 -3.32 10.11 1.56
N ALA A 18 -2.18 9.44 1.67
CA ALA A 18 -1.55 9.12 2.96
C ALA A 18 -1.25 10.38 3.78
N GLN A 19 -0.78 11.46 3.14
CA GLN A 19 -0.54 12.76 3.77
C GLN A 19 -1.80 13.35 4.43
N LEU A 20 -2.99 13.03 3.92
CA LEU A 20 -4.27 13.47 4.51
C LEU A 20 -4.74 12.53 5.63
N LEU A 21 -4.47 11.23 5.51
CA LEU A 21 -4.99 10.20 6.40
C LEU A 21 -4.15 10.02 7.67
N VAL A 22 -2.83 10.03 7.55
CA VAL A 22 -1.91 9.82 8.69
C VAL A 22 -2.16 10.85 9.81
N PRO A 23 -2.25 12.18 9.53
CA PRO A 23 -2.56 13.16 10.58
C PRO A 23 -3.94 13.00 11.22
N ARG A 24 -4.86 12.30 10.54
CA ARG A 24 -6.20 11.98 11.06
C ARG A 24 -6.23 10.68 11.88
N GLY A 25 -5.06 10.13 12.22
CA GLY A 25 -4.93 8.92 13.03
C GLY A 25 -5.23 7.63 12.28
N TRP A 26 -5.16 7.63 10.95
CA TRP A 26 -5.26 6.39 10.17
C TRP A 26 -3.95 5.61 10.21
N ARG A 27 -4.07 4.29 10.25
CA ARG A 27 -2.97 3.39 9.92
C ARG A 27 -2.91 3.22 8.41
N VAL A 28 -1.76 3.50 7.80
CA VAL A 28 -1.54 3.35 6.36
C VAL A 28 -0.44 2.34 6.12
N ILE A 29 -0.77 1.26 5.42
CA ILE A 29 0.18 0.24 4.97
C ILE A 29 0.35 0.44 3.46
N GLY A 30 1.57 0.67 3.00
CA GLY A 30 1.88 0.99 1.61
C GLY A 30 2.80 -0.05 0.99
N THR A 31 2.41 -0.63 -0.15
CA THR A 31 3.28 -1.57 -0.85
C THR A 31 4.20 -0.88 -1.85
N THR A 32 5.40 -1.42 -2.03
CA THR A 32 6.37 -0.95 -3.02
C THR A 32 7.21 -2.11 -3.55
N ARG A 33 7.60 -2.01 -4.83
CA ARG A 33 8.59 -2.90 -5.47
C ARG A 33 10.04 -2.58 -5.09
N SER A 34 10.23 -1.44 -4.43
CA SER A 34 11.52 -0.83 -4.12
C SER A 34 11.74 -0.80 -2.61
N PRO A 35 12.38 -1.83 -2.00
CA PRO A 35 12.72 -1.85 -0.57
C PRO A 35 13.55 -0.65 -0.12
N GLU A 36 14.36 -0.08 -1.02
CA GLU A 36 15.13 1.14 -0.78
C GLU A 36 14.25 2.34 -0.39
N LYS A 37 12.96 2.35 -0.75
CA LYS A 37 11.99 3.40 -0.38
C LYS A 37 11.39 3.21 1.02
N PHE A 38 11.67 2.11 1.71
CA PHE A 38 11.05 1.82 3.01
C PHE A 38 11.35 2.89 4.05
N GLY A 39 12.57 3.44 4.07
CA GLY A 39 12.94 4.52 4.99
C GLY A 39 12.07 5.77 4.78
N LEU A 40 11.88 6.17 3.51
CA LEU A 40 11.04 7.31 3.15
C LEU A 40 9.58 7.09 3.56
N LEU A 41 9.03 5.90 3.29
CA LEU A 41 7.65 5.57 3.65
C LEU A 41 7.43 5.62 5.17
N ARG A 42 8.35 5.04 5.95
CA ARG A 42 8.29 5.10 7.42
C ARG A 42 8.35 6.53 7.94
N ALA A 43 9.20 7.37 7.35
CA ALA A 43 9.29 8.79 7.71
C ALA A 43 7.98 9.56 7.42
N GLN A 44 7.16 9.07 6.49
CA GLN A 44 5.83 9.62 6.17
C GLN A 44 4.70 9.02 7.04
N GLY A 45 5.02 8.16 8.01
CA GLY A 45 4.03 7.46 8.84
C GLY A 45 3.33 6.30 8.12
N VAL A 46 3.92 5.79 7.05
CA VAL A 46 3.41 4.64 6.28
C VAL A 46 4.20 3.38 6.64
N GLU A 47 3.50 2.29 6.91
CA GLU A 47 4.10 0.97 7.13
C GLU A 47 4.42 0.32 5.77
N PRO A 48 5.70 0.18 5.38
CA PRO A 48 6.05 -0.32 4.07
C PRO A 48 5.98 -1.85 4.01
N VAL A 49 5.44 -2.38 2.92
CA VAL A 49 5.43 -3.81 2.60
C VAL A 49 6.03 -4.04 1.21
N ALA A 50 6.91 -5.02 1.08
CA ALA A 50 7.46 -5.39 -0.23
C ALA A 50 6.36 -6.06 -1.06
N PHE A 51 6.20 -5.65 -2.31
CA PHE A 51 5.26 -6.29 -3.22
C PHE A 51 5.78 -6.23 -4.66
N PRO A 52 5.80 -7.35 -5.41
CA PRO A 52 5.30 -8.69 -5.02
C PRO A 52 6.22 -9.42 -4.00
N GLY A 53 5.69 -10.46 -3.35
CA GLY A 53 6.47 -11.43 -2.57
C GLY A 53 6.70 -11.11 -1.08
N GLY A 54 6.32 -9.94 -0.57
CA GLY A 54 6.36 -9.65 0.86
C GLY A 54 5.20 -10.28 1.64
N ASP A 55 5.30 -10.22 2.97
CA ASP A 55 4.22 -10.65 3.86
C ASP A 55 3.02 -9.69 3.75
N LEU A 56 1.87 -10.23 3.35
CA LEU A 56 0.61 -9.51 3.20
C LEU A 56 -0.39 -9.80 4.32
N SER A 57 0.03 -10.44 5.43
CA SER A 57 -0.82 -10.73 6.59
C SER A 57 -1.56 -9.49 7.13
N ALA A 58 -0.96 -8.31 6.99
CA ALA A 58 -1.59 -7.04 7.39
C ALA A 58 -2.81 -6.65 6.55
N LEU A 59 -3.04 -7.31 5.40
CA LEU A 59 -4.25 -7.12 4.59
C LEU A 59 -5.51 -7.54 5.35
N GLU A 60 -5.44 -8.58 6.19
CA GLU A 60 -6.58 -9.05 7.01
C GLU A 60 -7.02 -8.01 8.06
N GLN A 61 -6.14 -7.07 8.39
CA GLN A 61 -6.39 -6.01 9.36
C GLN A 61 -6.91 -4.72 8.68
N ALA A 62 -6.96 -4.70 7.35
CA ALA A 62 -7.37 -3.54 6.58
C ALA A 62 -8.89 -3.46 6.48
N SER A 63 -9.45 -2.29 6.76
CA SER A 63 -10.88 -2.02 6.48
C SER A 63 -11.09 -1.33 5.13
N HIS A 64 -10.02 -0.81 4.54
CA HIS A 64 -10.03 -0.11 3.27
C HIS A 64 -8.88 -0.60 2.40
N LEU A 65 -9.15 -0.78 1.11
CA LEU A 65 -8.17 -1.15 0.11
C LEU A 65 -8.05 -0.04 -0.93
N LEU A 66 -6.82 0.31 -1.30
CA LEU A 66 -6.51 1.15 -2.46
C LEU A 66 -5.57 0.38 -3.37
N ILE A 67 -5.95 0.24 -4.64
CA ILE A 67 -5.03 -0.19 -5.70
C ILE A 67 -4.69 1.05 -6.52
N SER A 68 -3.44 1.50 -6.40
CA SER A 68 -2.88 2.67 -7.09
C SER A 68 -1.60 2.30 -7.85
N ALA A 69 -1.37 1.00 -8.07
CA ALA A 69 -0.34 0.55 -8.99
C ALA A 69 -0.75 0.94 -10.43
N GLY A 70 0.17 1.52 -11.19
CA GLY A 70 -0.09 1.77 -12.61
C GLY A 70 -0.30 0.44 -13.36
N PRO A 71 -1.31 0.35 -14.25
CA PRO A 71 -1.53 -0.86 -15.02
C PRO A 71 -0.36 -1.10 -15.99
N GLY A 72 -0.06 -2.38 -16.26
CA GLY A 72 0.80 -2.80 -17.35
C GLY A 72 -0.01 -3.26 -18.57
N GLU A 73 0.67 -3.77 -19.60
CA GLU A 73 0.03 -4.29 -20.82
C GLU A 73 -0.98 -5.42 -20.55
N ALA A 74 -0.70 -6.23 -19.52
CA ALA A 74 -1.58 -7.32 -19.08
C ALA A 74 -2.66 -6.87 -18.08
N GLY A 75 -2.80 -5.56 -17.84
CA GLY A 75 -3.75 -4.99 -16.88
C GLY A 75 -3.15 -4.69 -15.51
N ASP A 76 -3.95 -4.83 -14.46
CA ASP A 76 -3.54 -4.48 -13.10
C ASP A 76 -2.55 -5.51 -12.51
N PRO A 77 -1.34 -5.10 -12.09
CA PRO A 77 -0.33 -6.03 -11.59
C PRO A 77 -0.68 -6.65 -10.23
N VAL A 78 -1.51 -6.00 -9.43
CA VAL A 78 -1.99 -6.52 -8.14
C VAL A 78 -2.96 -7.66 -8.39
N LEU A 79 -3.95 -7.44 -9.25
CA LEU A 79 -4.92 -8.48 -9.62
C LEU A 79 -4.26 -9.64 -10.35
N ALA A 80 -3.28 -9.36 -11.23
CA ALA A 80 -2.50 -10.42 -11.88
C ALA A 80 -1.76 -11.31 -10.86
N THR A 81 -1.39 -10.78 -9.69
CA THR A 81 -0.65 -11.51 -8.66
C THR A 81 -1.55 -12.17 -7.61
N LEU A 82 -2.70 -11.57 -7.29
CA LEU A 82 -3.52 -11.93 -6.12
C LEU A 82 -4.94 -12.42 -6.45
N ARG A 83 -5.33 -12.52 -7.73
CA ARG A 83 -6.70 -12.89 -8.14
C ARG A 83 -7.22 -14.17 -7.47
N ASP A 84 -6.36 -15.18 -7.35
CA ASP A 84 -6.76 -16.53 -6.92
C ASP A 84 -6.43 -16.82 -5.45
N ARG A 85 -6.19 -15.76 -4.66
CA ARG A 85 -5.82 -15.86 -3.24
C ARG A 85 -7.02 -15.88 -2.32
#